data_AF-A0A034WUQ5-F1
#
_entry.id   AF-A0A034WUQ5-F1
#
_cell.length_a   1.000
_cell.length_b   1.000
_cell.length_c   1.000
_cell.angle_alpha   90.00
_cell.angle_beta   90.00
_cell.angle_gamma   90.00
#
_symmetry.space_group_name_H-M   'P 1'
#
loop_
_entity.id
_entity.type
_entity.pdbx_description
1 polymer ?
#
loop_
_entity_poly.entity_id
_entity_poly.type
_entity_poly.pdbx_seq_one_letter_code
_entity_poly.pdbx_strand_id
1 'polypeptide(L)'
;PINVNIYCEILHRTLMEGQWQQALKICRLVQNGNLWATLAAIATRKNQLQISEEAYSAALQIDKVSYLQYIKELPSASPEQMAENSLMLGRLIEAETILLHNKKFSEAVALCLRMHNWHRALEVAQKHEPELLDKVLEQRRRYLKALQRDEWDAAFLPFQLTE
;
A
#
# COMPACT_ATOMS: atom_id res chain seq x y z
N PRO A 1 -38.03 -2.10 -6.86
CA PRO A 1 -36.76 -2.70 -6.38
C PRO A 1 -35.69 -2.68 -7.48
N ILE A 2 -34.64 -1.89 -7.30
CA ILE A 2 -33.49 -1.89 -8.21
C ILE A 2 -32.85 -3.28 -8.16
N ASN A 3 -32.84 -4.01 -9.28
CA ASN A 3 -32.23 -5.33 -9.35
C ASN A 3 -30.71 -5.18 -9.38
N VAL A 4 -30.10 -5.13 -8.19
CA VAL A 4 -28.64 -4.96 -8.00
C VAL A 4 -27.85 -5.95 -8.85
N ASN A 5 -28.38 -7.16 -9.08
CA ASN A 5 -27.75 -8.19 -9.88
C ASN A 5 -27.49 -7.76 -11.35
N ILE A 6 -28.46 -7.09 -11.98
CA ILE A 6 -28.32 -6.61 -13.38
C ILE A 6 -27.22 -5.56 -13.49
N TYR A 7 -27.16 -4.64 -12.53
CA TYR A 7 -26.15 -3.58 -12.53
C TYR A 7 -24.75 -4.10 -12.22
N CYS A 8 -24.62 -5.18 -11.44
CA CYS A 8 -23.34 -5.87 -11.27
C CYS A 8 -22.81 -6.43 -12.60
N GLU A 9 -23.67 -7.06 -13.40
CA GLU A 9 -23.27 -7.62 -14.70
C GLU A 9 -22.87 -6.52 -15.70
N ILE A 10 -23.68 -5.46 -15.80
CA ILE A 10 -23.38 -4.32 -16.67
C ILE A 10 -22.09 -3.63 -16.22
N LEU A 11 -21.92 -3.40 -14.91
CA LEU A 11 -20.69 -2.81 -14.38
C LEU A 11 -19.48 -3.69 -14.73
N HIS A 12 -19.55 -5.00 -14.49
CA HIS A 12 -18.47 -5.92 -14.82
C HIS A 12 -18.08 -5.84 -16.30
N ARG A 13 -19.06 -5.85 -17.21
CA ARG A 13 -18.82 -5.73 -18.66
C ARG A 13 -18.14 -4.40 -19.02
N THR A 14 -18.66 -3.27 -18.53
CA THR A 14 -18.07 -1.95 -18.79
C THR A 14 -16.64 -1.82 -18.26
N LEU A 15 -16.34 -2.43 -17.11
CA LEU A 15 -14.99 -2.45 -16.54
C LEU A 15 -14.02 -3.32 -17.34
N MET A 16 -14.48 -4.44 -17.91
CA MET A 16 -13.68 -5.26 -18.83
C MET A 16 -13.35 -4.53 -20.13
N GLU A 17 -14.26 -3.70 -20.63
CA GLU A 17 -14.08 -2.88 -21.83
C GLU A 17 -13.30 -1.58 -21.56
N GLY A 18 -12.95 -1.28 -20.31
CA GLY A 18 -12.24 -0.04 -19.93
C GLY A 18 -13.10 1.22 -20.04
N GLN A 19 -14.43 1.10 -20.07
CA GLN A 19 -15.37 2.22 -20.20
C GLN A 19 -15.61 2.91 -18.85
N TRP A 20 -14.58 3.54 -18.32
CA TRP A 20 -14.60 4.05 -16.94
C TRP A 20 -15.67 5.12 -16.68
N GLN A 21 -15.91 6.01 -17.65
CA GLN A 21 -16.94 7.05 -17.53
C GLN A 21 -18.35 6.45 -17.46
N GLN A 22 -18.59 5.34 -18.17
CA GLN A 22 -19.86 4.62 -18.11
C GLN A 22 -20.00 3.87 -16.80
N ALA A 23 -18.93 3.22 -16.32
CA ALA A 23 -18.89 2.58 -15.02
C ALA A 23 -19.22 3.55 -13.87
N LEU A 24 -18.66 4.78 -13.91
CA LEU A 24 -19.00 5.85 -12.96
C LEU A 24 -20.47 6.25 -13.03
N LYS A 25 -21.03 6.44 -14.24
CA LYS A 25 -22.46 6.75 -14.40
C LYS A 25 -23.36 5.68 -13.77
N ILE A 26 -23.02 4.40 -13.95
CA ILE A 26 -23.75 3.28 -13.34
C ILE A 26 -23.68 3.36 -11.81
N CYS A 27 -22.47 3.56 -11.25
CA CYS A 27 -22.30 3.63 -9.80
C CYS A 27 -23.03 4.82 -9.17
N ARG A 28 -23.00 6.00 -9.82
CA ARG A 28 -23.72 7.21 -9.39
C ARG A 28 -25.24 7.06 -9.49
N LEU A 29 -25.74 6.33 -10.50
CA LEU A 29 -27.18 6.07 -10.68
C LEU A 29 -27.71 5.12 -9.60
N VAL A 30 -26.99 4.03 -9.35
CA VAL A 30 -27.47 2.95 -8.45
C VAL A 30 -27.18 3.26 -6.98
N GLN A 31 -26.14 4.06 -6.70
CA GLN A 31 -25.72 4.49 -5.35
C GLN A 31 -25.54 3.31 -4.37
N ASN A 32 -25.02 2.19 -4.86
CA ASN A 32 -24.81 0.99 -4.07
C ASN A 32 -23.33 0.84 -3.67
N GLY A 33 -23.07 0.62 -2.38
CA GLY A 33 -21.71 0.49 -1.85
C GLY A 33 -20.89 -0.66 -2.47
N ASN A 34 -21.52 -1.78 -2.82
CA ASN A 34 -20.82 -2.93 -3.42
C ASN A 34 -20.33 -2.60 -4.84
N LEU A 35 -21.11 -1.84 -5.61
CA LEU A 35 -20.71 -1.38 -6.95
C LEU A 35 -19.54 -0.39 -6.86
N TRP A 36 -19.62 0.56 -5.91
CA TRP A 36 -18.52 1.49 -5.65
C TRP A 36 -17.25 0.77 -5.19
N ALA A 37 -17.36 -0.21 -4.29
CA ALA A 37 -16.22 -1.02 -3.86
C ALA A 37 -15.60 -1.82 -5.02
N THR A 38 -16.44 -2.38 -5.90
CA THR A 38 -15.97 -3.10 -7.10
C THR A 38 -15.24 -2.17 -8.07
N LEU A 39 -15.81 -0.99 -8.34
CA LEU A 39 -15.17 0.04 -9.16
C LEU A 39 -13.83 0.48 -8.56
N ALA A 40 -13.79 0.75 -7.24
CA ALA A 40 -12.58 1.17 -6.54
C ALA A 40 -11.46 0.13 -6.66
N ALA A 41 -11.77 -1.14 -6.41
CA ALA A 41 -10.80 -2.24 -6.50
C ALA A 41 -10.23 -2.38 -7.92
N ILE A 42 -11.08 -2.34 -8.95
CA ILE A 42 -10.65 -2.49 -10.34
C ILE A 42 -9.90 -1.25 -10.84
N ALA A 43 -10.37 -0.05 -10.51
CA ALA A 43 -9.70 1.21 -10.83
C ALA A 43 -8.30 1.28 -10.21
N THR A 44 -8.15 0.89 -8.93
CA THR A 44 -6.84 0.82 -8.27
C THR A 44 -5.90 -0.14 -9.00
N ARG A 45 -6.35 -1.35 -9.34
CA ARG A 45 -5.54 -2.33 -10.07
C ARG A 45 -5.10 -1.86 -11.46
N LYS A 46 -5.87 -0.98 -12.09
CA LYS A 46 -5.58 -0.41 -13.41
C LYS A 46 -4.90 0.96 -13.33
N ASN A 47 -4.43 1.36 -12.14
CA ASN A 47 -3.79 2.64 -11.86
C ASN A 47 -4.64 3.87 -12.26
N GLN A 48 -5.97 3.76 -12.19
CA GLN A 48 -6.91 4.86 -12.43
C GLN A 48 -7.14 5.65 -11.14
N LEU A 49 -6.12 6.41 -10.70
CA LEU A 49 -6.08 7.03 -9.38
C LEU A 49 -7.24 8.02 -9.11
N GLN A 50 -7.68 8.78 -10.13
CA GLN A 50 -8.81 9.71 -9.98
C GLN A 50 -10.13 8.97 -9.75
N ILE A 51 -10.36 7.91 -10.52
CA ILE A 51 -11.60 7.12 -10.44
C ILE A 51 -11.62 6.30 -9.16
N SER A 52 -10.46 5.78 -8.76
CA SER A 52 -10.31 5.07 -7.49
C SER A 52 -10.61 5.97 -6.30
N GLU A 53 -10.11 7.21 -6.29
CA GLU A 53 -10.38 8.17 -5.21
C GLU A 53 -11.88 8.49 -5.10
N GLU A 54 -12.55 8.78 -6.22
CA GLU A 54 -14.00 9.01 -6.22
C GLU A 54 -14.76 7.79 -5.69
N ALA A 55 -14.36 6.59 -6.13
CA ALA A 55 -15.03 5.37 -5.73
C ALA A 55 -14.83 5.03 -4.25
N TYR A 56 -13.62 5.23 -3.70
CA TYR A 56 -13.37 5.07 -2.26
C TYR A 56 -14.06 6.14 -1.43
N SER A 57 -14.17 7.37 -1.93
CA SER A 57 -14.93 8.44 -1.28
C SER A 57 -16.41 8.07 -1.19
N ALA A 58 -16.99 7.59 -2.29
CA ALA A 58 -18.38 7.13 -2.32
C ALA A 58 -18.61 5.87 -1.45
N ALA A 59 -17.58 5.05 -1.26
CA ALA A 59 -17.61 3.89 -0.37
C ALA A 59 -17.26 4.22 1.10
N LEU A 60 -17.11 5.51 1.45
CA LEU A 60 -16.76 6.00 2.79
C LEU A 60 -15.45 5.41 3.35
N GLN A 61 -14.49 5.10 2.48
CA GLN A 61 -13.18 4.57 2.85
C GLN A 61 -12.15 5.71 2.95
N ILE A 62 -12.29 6.55 3.98
CA ILE A 62 -11.53 7.80 4.13
C ILE A 62 -10.02 7.56 4.17
N ASP A 63 -9.56 6.55 4.91
CA ASP A 63 -8.13 6.20 5.00
C ASP A 63 -7.52 5.91 3.63
N LYS A 64 -8.28 5.23 2.76
CA LYS A 64 -7.87 4.90 1.40
C LYS A 64 -7.85 6.13 0.49
N VAL A 65 -8.76 7.08 0.69
CA VAL A 65 -8.78 8.36 -0.02
C VAL A 65 -7.52 9.17 0.34
N SER A 66 -7.23 9.32 1.63
CA SER A 66 -6.03 10.03 2.09
C SER A 66 -4.75 9.39 1.58
N TYR A 67 -4.68 8.05 1.57
CA TYR A 67 -3.51 7.36 1.05
C TYR A 67 -3.35 7.50 -0.48
N LEU A 68 -4.46 7.52 -1.24
CA LEU A 68 -4.41 7.81 -2.68
C LEU A 68 -3.98 9.24 -2.98
N GLN A 69 -4.36 10.21 -2.15
CA GLN A 69 -3.90 11.60 -2.27
C GLN A 69 -2.39 11.68 -2.09
N TYR A 70 -1.85 11.02 -1.06
CA TYR A 70 -0.40 10.88 -0.88
C TYR A 70 0.28 10.25 -2.11
N ILE A 71 -0.26 9.16 -2.66
CA ILE A 71 0.30 8.51 -3.86
C ILE A 71 0.35 9.47 -5.07
N LYS A 72 -0.62 10.38 -5.18
CA LYS A 72 -0.67 11.39 -6.26
C LYS A 72 0.36 12.50 -6.12
N GLU A 73 0.82 12.78 -4.91
CA GLU A 73 1.88 13.77 -4.64
C GLU A 73 3.27 13.24 -5.01
N LEU A 74 3.44 11.92 -5.09
CA LEU A 74 4.69 11.30 -5.53
C LEU A 74 4.94 11.56 -7.02
N PRO A 75 6.22 11.62 -7.45
CA PRO A 75 6.55 11.84 -8.85
C PRO A 75 5.92 10.76 -9.74
N SER A 76 5.26 11.19 -10.81
CA SER A 76 4.54 10.29 -11.71
C SER A 76 5.48 9.23 -12.31
N ALA A 77 5.04 7.96 -12.29
CA ALA A 77 5.81 6.82 -12.78
C ALA A 77 7.17 6.59 -12.07
N SER A 78 7.34 7.16 -10.86
CA SER A 78 8.49 6.85 -10.01
C SER A 78 8.38 5.44 -9.39
N PRO A 79 9.51 4.78 -9.09
CA PRO A 79 9.53 3.53 -8.34
C PRO A 79 8.79 3.62 -7.00
N GLU A 80 8.86 4.76 -6.33
CA GLU A 80 8.18 5.05 -5.07
C GLU A 80 6.66 5.04 -5.26
N GLN A 81 6.15 5.75 -6.28
CA GLN A 81 4.72 5.73 -6.61
C GLN A 81 4.25 4.31 -6.99
N MET A 82 5.04 3.57 -7.76
CA MET A 82 4.73 2.19 -8.12
C MET A 82 4.70 1.27 -6.90
N ALA A 83 5.64 1.42 -5.96
CA ALA A 83 5.67 0.65 -4.73
C ALA A 83 4.47 0.96 -3.83
N GLU A 84 4.15 2.24 -3.63
CA GLU A 84 3.00 2.66 -2.81
C GLU A 84 1.66 2.22 -3.44
N ASN A 85 1.56 2.22 -4.77
CA ASN A 85 0.42 1.62 -5.48
C ASN A 85 0.29 0.11 -5.23
N SER A 86 1.41 -0.62 -5.23
CA SER A 86 1.42 -2.06 -4.88
C SER A 86 0.99 -2.29 -3.44
N LEU A 87 1.38 -1.41 -2.51
CA LEU A 87 0.92 -1.45 -1.11
C LEU A 87 -0.56 -1.18 -0.97
N MET A 88 -1.10 -0.23 -1.74
CA MET A 88 -2.55 0.04 -1.79
C MET A 88 -3.35 -1.21 -2.20
N LEU A 89 -2.75 -2.12 -2.97
CA LEU A 89 -3.32 -3.42 -3.35
C LEU A 89 -2.99 -4.56 -2.36
N GLY A 90 -2.31 -4.25 -1.25
CA GLY A 90 -1.88 -5.24 -0.24
C GLY A 90 -0.67 -6.08 -0.65
N ARG A 91 0.06 -5.69 -1.70
CA ARG A 91 1.16 -6.48 -2.28
C ARG A 91 2.51 -6.00 -1.76
N LEU A 92 2.78 -6.33 -0.50
CA LEU A 92 4.01 -5.90 0.19
C LEU A 92 5.29 -6.36 -0.51
N ILE A 93 5.35 -7.64 -0.91
CA ILE A 93 6.52 -8.22 -1.56
C ILE A 93 6.80 -7.52 -2.90
N GLU A 94 5.76 -7.22 -3.68
CA GLU A 94 5.89 -6.51 -4.95
C GLU A 94 6.43 -5.10 -4.73
N ALA A 95 5.86 -4.37 -3.76
CA ALA A 95 6.30 -3.01 -3.42
C ALA A 95 7.78 -2.95 -3.02
N GLU A 96 8.19 -3.85 -2.13
CA GLU A 96 9.59 -3.97 -1.73
C GLU A 96 10.49 -4.29 -2.93
N THR A 97 10.09 -5.27 -3.74
CA THR A 97 10.83 -5.71 -4.93
C THR A 97 11.06 -4.54 -5.89
N ILE A 98 10.05 -3.70 -6.12
CA ILE A 98 10.16 -2.50 -6.97
C ILE A 98 11.24 -1.56 -6.43
N LEU A 99 11.23 -1.28 -5.13
CA LEU A 99 12.21 -0.37 -4.51
C LEU A 99 13.64 -0.93 -4.60
N LEU A 100 13.82 -2.22 -4.27
CA LEU A 100 15.12 -2.88 -4.32
C LEU A 100 15.71 -2.92 -5.74
N HIS A 101 14.91 -3.26 -6.75
CA HIS A 101 15.38 -3.29 -8.15
C HIS A 101 15.80 -1.91 -8.65
N ASN A 102 15.16 -0.85 -8.16
CA ASN A 102 15.47 0.53 -8.51
C ASN A 102 16.53 1.17 -7.59
N LYS A 103 17.20 0.37 -6.74
CA LYS A 103 18.24 0.83 -5.79
C LYS A 103 17.76 1.89 -4.80
N LYS A 104 16.46 1.89 -4.49
CA LYS A 104 15.81 2.73 -3.49
C LYS A 104 15.83 2.02 -2.14
N PHE A 105 17.02 1.78 -1.62
CA PHE A 105 17.22 0.94 -0.42
C PHE A 105 16.71 1.65 0.83
N SER A 106 16.96 2.95 0.96
CA SER A 106 16.44 3.75 2.08
C SER A 106 14.92 3.67 2.22
N GLU A 107 14.21 3.74 1.09
CA GLU A 107 12.77 3.65 0.99
C GLU A 107 12.29 2.22 1.26
N ALA A 108 13.03 1.21 0.79
CA ALA A 108 12.73 -0.21 1.06
C ALA A 108 12.86 -0.54 2.57
N VAL A 109 13.90 -0.03 3.23
CA VAL A 109 14.07 -0.18 4.69
C VAL A 109 12.94 0.54 5.42
N ALA A 110 12.65 1.79 5.06
CA ALA A 110 11.56 2.56 5.65
C ALA A 110 10.21 1.86 5.49
N LEU A 111 9.96 1.25 4.32
CA LEU A 111 8.78 0.44 4.06
C LEU A 111 8.72 -0.78 4.99
N CYS A 112 9.80 -1.55 5.10
CA CYS A 112 9.84 -2.72 5.97
C CYS A 112 9.61 -2.35 7.44
N LEU A 113 10.16 -1.23 7.90
CA LEU A 113 9.92 -0.71 9.25
C LEU A 113 8.45 -0.32 9.47
N ARG A 114 7.84 0.40 8.51
CA ARG A 114 6.41 0.78 8.57
C ARG A 114 5.49 -0.44 8.65
N MET A 115 5.88 -1.53 8.01
CA MET A 115 5.13 -2.79 7.99
C MET A 115 5.54 -3.76 9.10
N HIS A 116 6.38 -3.33 10.04
CA HIS A 116 6.94 -4.14 11.13
C HIS A 116 7.62 -5.45 10.66
N ASN A 117 8.14 -5.46 9.43
CA ASN A 117 8.94 -6.55 8.90
C ASN A 117 10.41 -6.35 9.28
N TRP A 118 10.70 -6.55 10.56
CA TRP A 118 11.99 -6.22 11.17
C TRP A 118 13.16 -6.99 10.58
N HIS A 119 13.03 -8.32 10.41
CA HIS A 119 14.09 -9.15 9.82
C HIS A 119 14.49 -8.66 8.44
N ARG A 120 13.49 -8.31 7.62
CA ARG A 120 13.74 -7.83 6.28
C ARG A 120 14.35 -6.43 6.27
N ALA A 121 13.88 -5.53 7.13
CA ALA A 121 14.50 -4.22 7.32
C ALA A 121 15.98 -4.33 7.70
N LEU A 122 16.31 -5.25 8.63
CA LEU A 122 17.68 -5.52 9.06
C LEU A 122 18.53 -6.08 7.91
N GLU A 123 18.01 -7.07 7.17
CA GLU A 123 18.71 -7.69 6.04
C GLU A 123 19.03 -6.66 4.94
N VAL A 124 18.07 -5.83 4.56
CA VAL A 124 18.25 -4.81 3.52
C VAL A 124 19.24 -3.75 3.98
N ALA A 125 19.14 -3.27 5.23
CA ALA A 125 20.08 -2.31 5.80
C ALA A 125 21.51 -2.86 5.82
N GLN A 126 21.73 -4.07 6.33
CA GLN A 126 23.07 -4.69 6.40
C GLN A 126 23.71 -4.87 5.02
N LYS A 127 22.92 -5.24 4.01
CA LYS A 127 23.45 -5.55 2.66
C LYS A 127 23.70 -4.31 1.81
N HIS A 128 22.86 -3.28 1.92
CA HIS A 128 22.82 -2.20 0.95
C HIS A 128 23.01 -0.80 1.54
N GLU A 129 22.55 -0.55 2.77
CA GLU A 129 22.63 0.76 3.43
C GLU A 129 22.97 0.62 4.92
N PRO A 130 24.24 0.39 5.27
CA PRO A 130 24.66 0.18 6.66
C PRO A 130 24.44 1.41 7.55
N GLU A 131 24.36 2.61 6.97
CA GLU A 131 24.05 3.86 7.68
C GLU A 131 22.65 3.84 8.34
N LEU A 132 21.72 3.04 7.80
CA LEU A 132 20.37 2.90 8.35
C LEU A 132 20.25 1.79 9.41
N LEU A 133 21.31 1.01 9.64
CA LEU A 133 21.30 -0.10 10.58
C LEU A 133 20.92 0.36 11.99
N ASP A 134 21.59 1.42 12.48
CA ASP A 134 21.33 1.97 13.81
C ASP A 134 19.88 2.46 13.95
N LYS A 135 19.32 3.03 12.87
CA LYS A 135 17.93 3.45 12.85
C LYS A 135 16.97 2.26 12.95
N VAL A 136 17.24 1.15 12.26
CA VAL A 136 16.43 -0.08 12.36
C VAL A 136 16.45 -0.63 13.77
N LEU A 137 17.65 -0.73 14.37
CA LEU A 137 17.84 -1.22 15.74
C LEU A 137 17.13 -0.32 16.76
N GLU A 138 17.27 1.00 16.64
CA GLU A 138 16.60 1.98 17.50
C GLU A 138 15.07 1.88 17.41
N GLN A 139 14.51 1.79 16.19
CA GLN A 139 13.07 1.63 16.02
C GLN A 139 12.55 0.33 16.65
N ARG A 140 13.31 -0.77 16.52
CA ARG A 140 12.94 -2.04 17.14
C ARG A 140 13.00 -1.98 18.66
N ARG A 141 14.04 -1.37 19.24
CA ARG A 141 14.13 -1.17 20.70
C ARG A 141 12.98 -0.32 21.22
N ARG A 142 12.63 0.76 20.53
CA ARG A 142 11.45 1.58 20.87
C ARG A 142 10.16 0.77 20.84
N TYR A 143 9.97 -0.04 19.80
CA TYR A 143 8.81 -0.91 19.66
C TYR A 143 8.70 -1.92 20.82
N LEU A 144 9.79 -2.60 21.17
CA LEU A 144 9.81 -3.56 22.28
C LEU A 144 9.63 -2.90 23.65
N LYS A 145 10.24 -1.73 23.86
CA LYS A 145 10.05 -0.93 25.08
C LYS A 145 8.60 -0.51 25.25
N ALA A 146 7.92 -0.11 24.18
CA ALA A 146 6.49 0.22 24.21
C ALA A 146 5.62 -1.00 24.60
N LEU A 147 6.06 -2.21 24.23
CA LEU A 147 5.42 -3.47 24.61
C LEU A 147 5.89 -4.00 25.98
N GLN A 148 6.83 -3.34 26.65
CA GLN A 148 7.46 -3.80 27.90
C GLN A 148 8.06 -5.20 27.77
N ARG A 149 8.74 -5.47 26.65
CA ARG A 149 9.42 -6.75 26.40
C ARG A 149 10.89 -6.52 26.13
N ASP A 150 11.71 -7.47 26.54
CA ASP A 150 13.11 -7.54 26.15
C ASP A 150 13.25 -8.12 24.74
N GLU A 151 14.40 -7.87 24.12
CA GLU A 151 14.73 -8.50 22.84
C GLU A 151 14.89 -10.01 23.04
N TRP A 152 14.29 -10.76 22.13
CA TRP A 152 14.25 -12.23 22.18
C TRP A 152 14.70 -12.85 20.86
N ASP A 153 14.81 -12.03 19.82
CA ASP A 153 15.06 -12.48 18.47
C ASP A 153 16.56 -12.64 18.23
N ALA A 154 16.96 -13.84 17.84
CA ALA A 154 18.37 -14.20 17.66
C ALA A 154 19.10 -13.30 16.66
N ALA A 155 18.39 -12.73 15.68
CA ALA A 155 18.97 -11.80 14.72
C ALA A 155 19.34 -10.43 15.33
N PHE A 156 18.70 -10.05 16.44
CA PHE A 156 18.84 -8.73 17.06
C PHE A 156 19.62 -8.76 18.38
N LEU A 157 19.64 -9.89 19.09
CA LEU A 157 20.41 -10.08 20.33
C LEU A 157 21.90 -9.67 20.24
N PRO A 158 22.65 -9.95 19.15
CA PRO A 158 24.05 -9.55 19.07
C PRO A 158 24.27 -8.03 19.18
N PHE A 159 23.29 -7.23 18.79
CA PHE A 159 23.36 -5.77 18.77
C PHE A 159 22.97 -5.12 20.11
N GLN A 160 22.43 -5.89 21.05
CA GLN A 160 22.17 -5.39 22.42
C GLN A 160 23.43 -5.34 23.28
N LEU A 161 24.44 -6.16 22.98
CA LEU A 161 25.65 -6.28 23.78
C LEU A 161 26.70 -5.19 23.48
N THR A 162 26.44 -4.37 22.45
CA THR A 162 27.36 -3.35 21.93
C THR A 162 27.13 -1.94 22.50
N GLU A 163 26.30 -1.78 23.53
CA GLU A 163 26.16 -0.53 24.31
C GLU A 163 26.96 -0.54 25.62
#